data_AF-F2QGY8-F1
#
_entry.id   AF-F2QGY8-F1
#
_cell.length_a   1.000
_cell.length_b   1.000
_cell.length_c   1.000
_cell.angle_alpha   90.00
_cell.angle_beta   90.00
_cell.angle_gamma   90.00
#
_symmetry.space_group_name_H-M   'P 1'
#
loop_
_entity.id
_entity.type
_entity.pdbx_description
1 polymer ?
#
loop_
_entity_poly.entity_id
_entity_poly.type
_entity_poly.pdbx_seq_one_letter_code
_entity_poly.pdbx_strand_id
1 'polypeptide(L)' 'MFVDYMGCLYPSGINPNNTIFFNQENIDRVVFKGFVDEEEERFIEIYQNWEKSLTIPKKKID' A
#
# COMPACT_ATOMS: atom_id res chain seq x y z
N MET A 1 -8.44 -8.51 -8.88
CA MET A 1 -8.51 -7.27 -8.09
C MET A 1 -7.34 -7.28 -7.13
N PHE A 2 -6.62 -6.16 -6.97
CA PHE A 2 -5.46 -6.07 -6.06
C PHE A 2 -5.59 -4.83 -5.14
N VAL A 3 -4.74 -4.77 -4.11
CA VAL A 3 -4.66 -3.70 -3.10
C VAL A 3 -3.20 -3.33 -2.86
N ASP A 4 -2.94 -2.08 -2.45
CA ASP A 4 -1.57 -1.57 -2.29
C ASP A 4 -0.99 -1.85 -0.89
N TYR A 5 -1.81 -1.71 0.15
CA TYR A 5 -1.35 -1.74 1.55
C TYR A 5 -2.17 -2.68 2.43
N MET A 6 -1.47 -3.19 3.45
CA MET A 6 -2.03 -3.90 4.59
C MET A 6 -1.77 -3.08 5.85
N GLY A 7 -2.83 -2.73 6.56
CA GLY A 7 -2.82 -1.96 7.79
C GLY A 7 -3.13 -2.81 9.02
N CYS A 8 -2.74 -2.27 10.17
CA CYS A 8 -3.11 -2.78 11.47
C CYS A 8 -3.43 -1.63 12.43
N LEU A 9 -4.15 -1.93 13.51
CA LEU A 9 -4.52 -0.91 14.50
C LEU A 9 -3.35 -0.65 15.45
N TYR A 10 -3.01 0.62 15.64
CA TYR A 10 -2.07 1.02 16.69
C TYR A 10 -2.81 1.14 18.04
N PRO A 11 -2.24 0.63 19.16
CA PRO A 11 -0.95 -0.03 19.31
C PRO A 11 -1.00 -1.56 19.17
N SER A 12 -2.16 -2.14 18.85
CA SER A 12 -2.41 -3.58 18.85
C SER A 12 -1.57 -4.40 17.86
N GLY A 13 -1.08 -3.79 16.78
CA GLY A 13 -0.27 -4.46 15.77
C GLY A 13 -1.07 -5.39 14.85
N ILE A 14 -0.37 -6.23 14.07
CA ILE A 14 -0.98 -7.08 13.03
C ILE A 14 -1.80 -8.20 13.66
N ASN A 15 -3.09 -8.27 13.29
CA ASN A 15 -3.97 -9.39 13.60
C ASN A 15 -4.34 -10.13 12.30
N PRO A 16 -3.94 -11.41 12.13
CA PRO A 16 -4.23 -12.19 10.93
C PRO A 16 -5.73 -12.30 10.61
N ASN A 17 -6.58 -12.26 11.63
CA ASN A 17 -8.03 -12.36 11.48
C ASN A 17 -8.69 -11.01 11.16
N ASN A 18 -8.00 -9.89 11.43
CA ASN A 18 -8.49 -8.53 11.27
C ASN A 18 -7.49 -7.67 10.50
N THR A 19 -7.15 -8.12 9.28
CA THR A 19 -6.30 -7.37 8.38
C THR A 19 -7.11 -6.31 7.65
N ILE A 20 -6.65 -5.06 7.70
CA ILE A 20 -7.25 -3.95 6.94
C ILE A 20 -6.46 -3.82 5.64
N PHE A 21 -7.16 -3.82 4.51
CA PHE A 21 -6.54 -3.53 3.21
C PHE A 21 -7.01 -2.17 2.72
N PHE A 22 -6.11 -1.38 2.14
CA PHE A 22 -6.42 -0.07 1.57
C PHE A 22 -5.45 0.27 0.44
N ASN A 23 -5.84 1.19 -0.42
CA ASN A 23 -5.00 1.64 -1.53
C ASN A 23 -4.34 2.98 -1.20
N GLN A 24 -3.35 3.36 -2.01
CA GLN A 24 -2.65 4.64 -1.87
C GLN A 24 -3.63 5.83 -1.88
N GLU A 25 -4.69 5.79 -2.71
CA GLU A 25 -5.69 6.86 -2.76
C GLU A 25 -6.52 7.02 -1.47
N ASN A 26 -6.50 6.03 -0.58
CA ASN A 26 -7.21 6.10 0.70
C ASN A 26 -6.38 6.75 1.81
N ILE A 27 -5.11 7.06 1.57
CA ILE A 27 -4.21 7.66 2.56
C ILE A 27 -4.34 9.18 2.50
N ASP A 28 -4.95 9.77 3.53
CA ASP A 28 -5.01 11.23 3.70
C ASP A 28 -3.64 11.83 4.07
N ARG A 29 -2.94 11.18 5.01
CA ARG A 29 -1.63 11.63 5.48
C ARG A 29 -0.74 10.50 5.97
N VAL A 30 0.54 10.55 5.62
CA VAL A 30 1.60 9.75 6.21
C VAL A 30 2.23 10.54 7.37
N VAL A 31 2.12 10.02 8.59
CA VAL A 31 2.71 10.65 9.79
C VAL A 31 4.20 10.33 9.91
N PHE A 32 4.59 9.10 9.57
CA PHE A 32 5.98 8.64 9.56
C PHE A 32 6.14 7.53 8.50
N LYS A 33 7.03 7.75 7.51
CA LYS A 33 7.27 6.78 6.43
C LYS A 33 8.20 5.64 6.87
N GLY A 34 9.06 5.88 7.85
CA GLY A 34 10.16 4.99 8.21
C GLY A 34 11.44 5.32 7.46
N PHE A 35 12.34 4.35 7.37
CA PHE A 35 13.58 4.45 6.61
C PHE A 35 13.33 4.01 5.18
N VAL A 36 14.01 4.67 4.24
CA VAL A 36 13.94 4.41 2.80
C VAL A 36 15.36 4.42 2.27
N ASP A 37 15.65 3.56 1.30
CA ASP A 37 16.91 3.54 0.57
C ASP A 37 16.70 3.70 -0.95
N GLU A 38 17.81 3.85 -1.68
CA GLU A 38 17.81 4.05 -3.13
C GLU A 38 17.21 2.85 -3.90
N GLU A 39 17.30 1.64 -3.34
CA GLU A 39 16.72 0.45 -3.95
C GLU A 39 15.20 0.46 -3.85
N GLU A 40 14.65 0.84 -2.69
CA GLU A 40 13.21 1.02 -2.49
C GLU A 40 12.66 2.11 -3.40
N GLU A 41 13.33 3.25 -3.52
CA GLU A 41 12.89 4.33 -4.43
C GLU A 41 12.82 3.85 -5.88
N ARG A 42 13.86 3.15 -6.35
CA ARG A 42 13.87 2.57 -7.69
C ARG A 42 12.80 1.49 -7.87
N PHE A 43 12.55 0.68 -6.85
CA PHE A 43 11.50 -0.33 -6.89
C PHE A 43 10.12 0.31 -7.05
N ILE A 44 9.83 1.39 -6.31
CA ILE A 44 8.57 2.12 -6.41
C ILE A 44 8.37 2.68 -7.83
N GLU A 45 9.40 3.23 -8.47
CA GLU A 45 9.31 3.73 -9.85
C GLU A 45 8.96 2.62 -10.85
N ILE A 46 9.63 1.47 -10.73
CA ILE A 46 9.36 0.30 -11.59
C ILE A 46 7.94 -0.21 -11.35
N TYR A 47 7.53 -0.32 -10.09
CA TYR A 47 6.20 -0.76 -9.70
C TYR A 47 5.11 0.15 -10.30
N GLN A 48 5.24 1.47 -10.19
CA GLN A 48 4.28 2.42 -10.75
C GLN A 48 4.19 2.35 -12.28
N ASN A 49 5.30 2.05 -12.96
CA ASN A 49 5.29 1.86 -14.41
C ASN A 49 4.63 0.54 -14.81
N TRP A 50 4.88 -0.53 -14.05
CA TRP A 50 4.20 -1.82 -14.24
C TRP A 50 2.70 -1.70 -13.98
N GLU A 51 2.31 -0.96 -12.94
CA GLU A 51 0.91 -0.73 -12.57
C GLU A 51 0.09 -0.12 -13.72
N LYS A 52 0.65 0.83 -14.46
CA LYS A 52 0.02 1.43 -15.66
C LYS A 52 -0.26 0.43 -16.78
N SER A 53 0.45 -0.70 -16.80
CA SER A 53 0.26 -1.76 -17.80
C SER A 53 -0.82 -2.78 -17.39
N LEU A 54 -1.31 -2.71 -16.15
CA LEU A 54 -2.30 -3.67 -15.64
C LEU A 54 -3.70 -3.42 -16.19
N THR A 55 -4.31 -4.50 -16.67
CA THR A 55 -5.75 -4.53 -17.00
C THR A 55 -6.62 -4.94 -15.81
N ILE A 56 -6.00 -5.41 -14.72
CA ILE A 56 -6.70 -5.88 -13.52
C ILE A 56 -7.06 -4.67 -12.66
N PRO A 57 -8.34 -4.46 -12.29
CA PRO A 57 -8.72 -3.29 -11.50
C PRO A 57 -8.26 -3.39 -10.04
N LYS A 58 -7.93 -2.25 -9.43
CA LYS A 58 -7.79 -2.13 -7.97
C LYS A 58 -9.11 -2.37 -7.27
N LYS A 59 -9.05 -2.95 -6.08
CA LYS A 59 -10.23 -3.10 -5.23
C LYS A 59 -10.62 -1.72 -4.72
N LYS A 60 -11.79 -1.22 -5.16
CA LYS A 60 -12.41 -0.06 -4.54
C LYS A 60 -12.93 -0.47 -3.17
N ILE A 61 -12.59 0.31 -2.17
CA ILE A 61 -13.04 0.15 -0.80
C ILE A 61 -13.93 1.35 -0.54
N ASP A 62 -15.24 1.08 -0.45
CA ASP A 62 -16.26 2.07 -0.10
C ASP A 62 -16.32 2.26 1.43
#